data_AF-A0A242K8Z1-F1
#
_entry.id   AF-A0A242K8Z1-F1
#
_cell.length_a   1.000
_cell.length_b   1.000
_cell.length_c   1.000
_cell.angle_alpha   90.00
_cell.angle_beta   90.00
_cell.angle_gamma   90.00
#
_symmetry.space_group_name_H-M   'P 1'
#
loop_
_entity.id
_entity.type
_entity.pdbx_description
1 polymer ?
#
loop_
_entity_poly.entity_id
_entity_poly.type
_entity_poly.pdbx_seq_one_letter_code
_entity_poly.pdbx_strand_id
1 'polypeptide(L)'
;MKKMFAVVVLLLLLVFTGCSSSEAKDYSKVIDIALKGNSEMVKEYDWDSEALFEKEKSNIMVWEDKNNYYVYFRKNESDSVYGDLVRGDGYKISKSNDKWSSSPADRSQIMSYLDDNEQTVYEENNIELIDKDDYNMR
;
A
#
# COMPACT_ATOMS: atom_id res chain seq x y z
N MET A 1 26.76 26.00 40.03
CA MET A 1 25.74 25.76 38.98
C MET A 1 26.27 24.81 37.90
N LYS A 2 26.45 23.53 38.23
CA LYS A 2 26.93 22.49 37.28
C LYS A 2 26.45 21.10 37.74
N LYS A 3 25.15 20.92 38.02
CA LYS A 3 24.58 19.58 38.31
C LYS A 3 23.12 19.38 37.85
N MET A 4 22.46 20.40 37.30
CA MET A 4 21.03 20.32 36.92
C MET A 4 20.76 19.97 35.46
N PHE A 5 21.77 19.92 34.59
CA PHE A 5 21.56 19.62 33.16
C PHE A 5 21.50 18.12 32.82
N ALA A 6 22.01 17.24 33.69
CA ALA A 6 22.06 15.81 33.39
C ALA A 6 20.71 15.08 33.60
N VAL A 7 19.85 15.60 34.49
CA VAL A 7 18.58 14.93 34.84
C VAL A 7 17.50 15.18 33.77
N VAL A 8 17.52 16.35 33.12
CA VAL A 8 16.52 16.70 32.10
C VAL A 8 16.75 15.90 30.80
N VAL A 9 18.01 15.60 30.46
CA VAL A 9 18.34 14.80 29.26
C VAL A 9 18.01 13.31 29.47
N LEU A 10 18.10 12.80 30.70
CA LEU A 10 17.79 11.39 30.99
C LEU A 10 16.28 11.09 31.00
N LEU A 11 15.44 12.09 31.26
CA LEU A 11 13.97 11.96 31.24
C LEU A 11 13.37 12.01 29.83
N LEU A 12 14.04 12.67 28.87
CA LEU A 12 13.59 12.72 27.47
C LEU A 12 13.87 11.43 26.68
N LEU A 13 14.74 10.55 27.18
CA LEU A 13 15.04 9.24 26.57
C LEU A 13 14.06 8.12 26.94
N LEU A 14 13.12 8.38 27.87
CA LEU A 14 12.17 7.36 28.36
C LEU A 14 10.81 7.38 27.64
N VAL A 15 10.65 8.15 26.55
CA VAL A 15 9.39 8.22 25.78
C VAL A 15 9.31 7.19 24.64
N PHE A 16 10.30 6.31 24.47
CA PHE A 16 10.31 5.26 23.43
C PHE A 16 10.26 3.81 23.94
N THR A 17 10.02 3.57 25.23
CA THR A 17 9.75 2.20 25.74
C THR A 17 8.25 1.94 25.83
N GLY A 18 7.55 2.23 24.74
CA GLY A 18 6.19 1.79 24.48
C GLY A 18 6.18 0.66 23.46
N CYS A 19 7.16 -0.26 23.49
CA CYS A 19 7.10 -1.49 22.72
C CYS A 19 6.13 -2.47 23.43
N SER A 20 4.87 -2.05 23.54
CA SER A 20 3.76 -2.98 23.71
C SER A 20 3.79 -3.85 22.47
N SER A 21 3.93 -5.16 22.63
CA SER A 21 3.83 -6.10 21.53
C SER A 21 2.41 -6.03 20.95
N SER A 22 2.15 -5.09 20.05
CA SER A 22 1.06 -5.25 19.10
C SER A 22 1.47 -6.45 18.27
N GLU A 23 0.75 -7.55 18.41
CA GLU A 23 0.82 -8.65 17.45
C GLU A 23 0.77 -8.02 16.06
N ALA A 24 1.86 -8.13 15.31
CA ALA A 24 1.92 -7.57 13.97
C ALA A 24 0.77 -8.19 13.19
N LYS A 25 -0.23 -7.38 12.82
CA LYS A 25 -1.35 -7.86 12.01
C LYS A 25 -0.77 -8.43 10.73
N ASP A 26 -1.06 -9.70 10.45
CA ASP A 26 -0.68 -10.33 9.20
C ASP A 26 -1.67 -9.91 8.11
N TYR A 27 -1.20 -9.12 7.15
CA TYR A 27 -1.98 -8.64 6.01
C TYR A 27 -1.88 -9.54 4.77
N SER A 28 -1.14 -10.66 4.85
CA SER A 28 -0.92 -11.60 3.73
C SER A 28 -2.23 -12.02 3.05
N LYS A 29 -3.23 -12.42 3.84
CA LYS A 29 -4.55 -12.83 3.33
C LYS A 29 -5.22 -11.73 2.49
N VAL A 30 -5.14 -10.47 2.94
CA VAL A 30 -5.80 -9.34 2.26
C VAL A 30 -5.07 -9.02 0.96
N ILE A 31 -3.73 -9.10 0.97
CA ILE A 31 -2.89 -8.94 -0.21
C ILE A 31 -3.19 -10.04 -1.25
N ASP A 32 -3.31 -11.29 -0.81
CA ASP A 32 -3.63 -12.42 -1.69
C ASP A 32 -5.02 -12.26 -2.35
N ILE A 33 -6.00 -11.75 -1.61
CA ILE A 33 -7.33 -11.43 -2.15
C ILE A 33 -7.21 -10.34 -3.22
N ALA A 34 -6.43 -9.28 -2.97
CA ALA A 34 -6.23 -8.19 -3.93
C ALA A 34 -5.50 -8.67 -5.20
N LEU A 35 -4.46 -9.50 -5.08
CA LEU A 35 -3.75 -10.11 -6.21
C LEU A 35 -4.68 -11.03 -7.03
N LYS A 36 -5.53 -11.81 -6.35
CA LYS A 36 -6.55 -12.61 -7.01
C LYS A 36 -7.54 -11.73 -7.78
N GLY A 37 -8.02 -10.65 -7.16
CA GLY A 37 -8.92 -9.69 -7.82
C GLY A 37 -8.29 -9.05 -9.05
N ASN A 38 -7.01 -8.69 -8.99
CA ASN A 38 -6.26 -8.22 -10.16
C ASN A 38 -6.24 -9.26 -11.28
N SER A 39 -5.93 -10.52 -10.97
CA SER A 39 -5.93 -11.60 -11.97
C SER A 39 -7.31 -11.85 -12.57
N GLU A 40 -8.38 -11.81 -11.76
CA GLU A 40 -9.77 -11.92 -12.22
C GLU A 40 -10.13 -10.78 -13.19
N MET A 41 -9.77 -9.54 -12.87
CA MET A 41 -10.01 -8.38 -13.74
C MET A 41 -9.23 -8.47 -15.07
N VAL A 42 -7.93 -8.75 -15.02
CA VAL A 42 -7.11 -8.86 -16.23
C VAL A 42 -7.71 -9.89 -17.19
N LYS A 43 -8.19 -11.01 -16.65
CA LYS A 43 -8.87 -12.04 -17.43
C LYS A 43 -10.25 -11.61 -17.94
N GLU A 44 -11.06 -10.95 -17.12
CA GLU A 44 -12.43 -10.52 -17.50
C GLU A 44 -12.40 -9.49 -18.63
N TYR A 45 -11.45 -8.56 -18.59
CA TYR A 45 -11.31 -7.49 -19.57
C TYR A 45 -10.37 -7.83 -20.74
N ASP A 46 -9.86 -9.06 -20.80
CA ASP A 46 -8.87 -9.52 -21.80
C ASP A 46 -7.68 -8.55 -21.94
N TRP A 47 -7.21 -8.06 -20.79
CA TRP A 47 -6.04 -7.18 -20.72
C TRP A 47 -4.76 -8.00 -20.86
N ASP A 48 -3.67 -7.31 -21.24
CA ASP A 48 -2.37 -7.94 -21.29
C ASP A 48 -1.98 -8.51 -19.92
N SER A 49 -1.30 -9.65 -19.92
CA SER A 49 -0.62 -10.21 -18.75
C SER A 49 0.33 -9.24 -18.06
N GLU A 50 0.87 -8.25 -18.79
CA GLU A 50 1.65 -7.16 -18.22
C GLU A 50 0.84 -6.30 -17.22
N ALA A 51 -0.49 -6.41 -17.21
CA ALA A 51 -1.34 -5.82 -16.19
C ALA A 51 -1.36 -6.54 -14.83
N LEU A 52 -0.80 -7.74 -14.76
CA LEU A 52 -0.78 -8.54 -13.54
C LEU A 52 0.22 -7.98 -12.53
N PHE A 53 -0.21 -7.81 -11.29
CA PHE A 53 0.69 -7.57 -10.18
C PHE A 53 1.18 -8.90 -9.61
N GLU A 54 2.46 -8.94 -9.26
CA GLU A 54 3.09 -10.03 -8.53
C GLU A 54 3.66 -9.45 -7.25
N LYS A 55 3.46 -10.13 -6.12
CA LYS A 55 3.87 -9.64 -4.79
C LYS A 55 5.32 -9.16 -4.78
N GLU A 56 6.25 -10.04 -5.17
CA GLU A 56 7.70 -9.80 -5.17
C GLU A 56 8.16 -8.73 -6.19
N LYS A 57 7.30 -8.34 -7.13
CA LYS A 57 7.61 -7.33 -8.17
C LYS A 57 6.80 -6.05 -8.00
N SER A 58 6.19 -5.87 -6.84
CA SER A 58 5.32 -4.72 -6.57
C SER A 58 5.60 -4.17 -5.18
N ASN A 59 5.55 -2.84 -5.06
CA ASN A 59 5.38 -2.20 -3.77
C ASN A 59 3.90 -2.25 -3.40
N ILE A 60 3.61 -2.44 -2.11
CA ILE A 60 2.28 -2.72 -1.60
C ILE A 60 2.00 -1.79 -0.43
N MET A 61 0.87 -1.10 -0.49
CA MET A 61 0.38 -0.27 0.60
C MET A 61 -1.00 -0.73 1.02
N VAL A 62 -1.26 -0.74 2.32
CA VAL A 62 -2.58 -1.05 2.87
C VAL A 62 -3.03 0.05 3.83
N TRP A 63 -4.25 0.53 3.60
CA TRP A 63 -5.01 1.33 4.55
C TRP A 63 -6.20 0.53 5.06
N GLU A 64 -6.78 0.93 6.19
CA GLU A 64 -7.99 0.30 6.70
C GLU A 64 -8.94 1.34 7.32
N ASP A 65 -10.24 1.15 7.10
CA ASP A 65 -11.28 1.83 7.87
C ASP A 65 -11.98 0.81 8.80
N LYS A 66 -13.11 1.20 9.38
CA LYS A 66 -13.90 0.32 10.26
C LYS A 66 -14.35 -0.98 9.57
N ASN A 67 -14.62 -0.95 8.28
CA ASN A 67 -15.33 -1.98 7.53
C ASN A 67 -14.49 -2.64 6.43
N ASN A 68 -13.43 -1.99 5.96
CA ASN A 68 -12.69 -2.36 4.76
C ASN A 68 -11.18 -2.23 4.95
N TYR A 69 -10.46 -3.02 4.16
CA TYR A 69 -9.08 -2.77 3.80
C TYR A 69 -9.02 -2.15 2.41
N TYR A 70 -7.99 -1.37 2.16
CA TYR A 70 -7.69 -0.75 0.87
C TYR A 70 -6.26 -1.10 0.51
N VAL A 71 -6.07 -1.92 -0.52
CA VAL A 71 -4.76 -2.38 -0.98
C VAL A 71 -4.41 -1.66 -2.26
N TYR A 72 -3.21 -1.13 -2.35
CA TYR A 72 -2.69 -0.49 -3.54
C TYR A 72 -1.34 -1.10 -3.92
N PHE A 73 -1.21 -1.47 -5.20
CA PHE A 73 0.02 -1.98 -5.76
C PHE A 73 0.67 -0.93 -6.64
N ARG A 74 2.01 -0.90 -6.65
CA ARG A 74 2.81 -0.14 -7.60
C ARG A 74 3.92 -1.00 -8.17
N LYS A 75 4.13 -0.95 -9.48
CA LYS A 75 5.26 -1.62 -10.13
C LYS A 75 5.82 -0.78 -11.27
N ASN A 76 7.06 -1.05 -11.64
CA ASN A 76 7.62 -0.53 -12.89
C ASN A 76 7.03 -1.30 -14.07
N GLU A 77 6.62 -0.59 -15.11
CA GLU A 77 6.12 -1.14 -16.37
C GLU A 77 6.89 -0.47 -17.52
N SER A 78 7.31 -1.26 -18.51
CA SER A 78 7.99 -0.76 -19.69
C SER A 78 7.02 -0.82 -20.86
N ASP A 79 6.44 0.32 -21.23
CA ASP A 79 5.54 0.41 -22.38
C ASP A 79 6.33 0.77 -23.64
N SER A 80 6.11 0.02 -24.73
CA SER A 80 6.82 0.25 -26.00
C SER A 80 6.54 1.61 -26.66
N VAL A 81 5.41 2.24 -26.32
CA VAL A 81 4.92 3.52 -26.86
C VAL A 81 5.28 4.68 -25.92
N TYR A 82 5.11 4.50 -24.61
CA TYR A 82 5.28 5.57 -23.62
C TYR A 82 6.60 5.50 -22.84
N GLY A 83 7.39 4.44 -23.04
CA GLY A 83 8.62 4.16 -22.30
C GLY A 83 8.34 3.65 -20.89
N ASP A 84 9.38 3.60 -20.05
CA ASP A 84 9.22 3.16 -18.67
C ASP A 84 8.29 4.10 -17.89
N LEU A 85 7.34 3.53 -17.14
CA LEU A 85 6.40 4.23 -16.26
C LEU A 85 6.16 3.45 -14.95
N VAL A 86 5.55 4.10 -13.97
CA VAL A 86 5.04 3.43 -12.77
C VAL A 86 3.55 3.16 -12.96
N ARG A 87 3.18 1.88 -12.89
CA ARG A 87 1.80 1.43 -12.91
C ARG A 87 1.33 1.20 -11.49
N GLY A 88 0.14 1.69 -11.16
CA GLY A 88 -0.53 1.30 -9.92
C GLY A 88 -1.98 0.91 -10.11
N ASP A 89 -2.49 0.08 -9.20
CA ASP A 89 -3.90 -0.31 -9.16
C ASP A 89 -4.36 -0.64 -7.73
N GLY A 90 -5.64 -0.38 -7.46
CA GLY A 90 -6.22 -0.35 -6.12
C GLY A 90 -7.44 -1.25 -5.94
N TYR A 91 -7.55 -1.85 -4.75
CA TYR A 91 -8.58 -2.83 -4.40
C TYR A 91 -9.11 -2.57 -2.99
N LYS A 92 -10.44 -2.47 -2.84
CA LYS A 92 -11.13 -2.48 -1.55
C LYS A 92 -11.53 -3.90 -1.19
N ILE A 93 -11.22 -4.35 0.03
CA ILE A 93 -11.57 -5.68 0.55
C ILE A 93 -12.43 -5.50 1.80
N SER A 94 -13.65 -6.06 1.79
CA SER A 94 -14.55 -6.03 2.95
C SER A 94 -14.05 -6.94 4.07
N LYS A 95 -13.93 -6.40 5.29
CA LYS A 95 -13.54 -7.15 6.50
C LYS A 95 -14.55 -8.21 6.90
N SER A 96 -15.80 -8.09 6.45
CA SER A 96 -16.91 -8.95 6.89
C SER A 96 -17.06 -10.24 6.08
N ASN A 97 -16.59 -10.25 4.84
CA ASN A 97 -16.85 -11.34 3.90
C ASN A 97 -15.79 -11.50 2.81
N ASP A 98 -14.63 -10.83 2.94
CA ASP A 98 -13.49 -10.92 2.01
C ASP A 98 -13.82 -10.56 0.55
N LYS A 99 -14.99 -9.93 0.29
CA LYS A 99 -15.33 -9.47 -1.07
C LYS A 99 -14.45 -8.31 -1.46
N TRP A 100 -13.89 -8.38 -2.66
CA TRP A 100 -13.07 -7.32 -3.23
C TRP A 100 -13.86 -6.47 -4.24
N SER A 101 -13.42 -5.24 -4.47
CA SER A 101 -13.90 -4.37 -5.55
C SER A 101 -12.78 -3.43 -5.98
N SER A 102 -12.76 -3.10 -7.28
CA SER A 102 -11.88 -2.07 -7.87
C SER A 102 -12.73 -1.04 -8.61
N SER A 103 -13.88 -0.65 -8.03
CA SER A 103 -14.78 0.33 -8.63
C SER A 103 -14.12 1.72 -8.69
N PRO A 104 -14.57 2.63 -9.59
CA PRO A 104 -14.03 3.99 -9.64
C PRO A 104 -14.09 4.73 -8.30
N ALA A 105 -15.15 4.52 -7.51
CA ALA A 105 -15.28 5.12 -6.18
C ALA A 105 -14.23 4.57 -5.19
N ASP A 106 -13.95 3.26 -5.25
CA ASP A 106 -12.97 2.62 -4.36
C ASP A 106 -11.53 3.05 -4.72
N ARG A 107 -11.24 3.15 -6.02
CA ARG A 107 -9.95 3.69 -6.50
C ARG A 107 -9.78 5.15 -6.12
N SER A 108 -10.84 5.96 -6.21
CA SER A 108 -10.81 7.36 -5.79
C SER A 108 -10.50 7.51 -4.30
N GLN A 109 -11.01 6.63 -3.45
CA GLN A 109 -10.68 6.63 -2.02
C GLN A 109 -9.19 6.33 -1.78
N ILE A 110 -8.64 5.36 -2.52
CA ILE A 110 -7.21 5.05 -2.43
C ILE A 110 -6.36 6.24 -2.88
N MET A 111 -6.77 6.93 -3.95
CA MET A 111 -6.06 8.14 -4.39
C MET A 111 -6.11 9.25 -3.35
N SER A 112 -7.24 9.45 -2.67
CA SER A 112 -7.26 10.42 -1.56
C SER A 112 -6.25 10.08 -0.46
N TYR A 113 -6.05 8.80 -0.13
CA TYR A 113 -5.03 8.43 0.86
C TYR A 113 -3.61 8.76 0.39
N LEU A 114 -3.31 8.57 -0.90
CA LEU A 114 -2.02 8.92 -1.47
C LEU A 114 -1.81 10.44 -1.50
N ASP A 115 -2.79 11.20 -1.99
CA ASP A 115 -2.72 12.66 -2.09
C ASP A 115 -2.59 13.32 -0.72
N ASP A 116 -3.33 12.81 0.28
CA ASP A 116 -3.28 13.30 1.65
C ASP A 116 -2.04 12.79 2.42
N ASN A 117 -1.21 11.94 1.81
CA ASN A 117 -0.08 11.25 2.45
C ASN A 117 -0.51 10.53 3.74
N GLU A 118 -1.69 9.92 3.71
CA GLU A 118 -2.27 9.19 4.84
C GLU A 118 -1.37 8.02 5.21
N GLN A 119 -1.06 7.88 6.50
CA GLN A 119 -0.19 6.81 6.98
C GLN A 119 -0.81 5.43 6.71
N THR A 120 -0.04 4.55 6.08
CA THR A 120 -0.43 3.17 5.84
C THR A 120 -0.42 2.37 7.15
N VAL A 121 -1.31 1.37 7.25
CA VAL A 121 -1.24 0.38 8.33
C VAL A 121 -0.28 -0.77 8.00
N TYR A 122 0.13 -0.86 6.74
CA TYR A 122 1.12 -1.80 6.24
C TYR A 122 1.73 -1.27 4.93
N GLU A 123 3.04 -1.45 4.79
CA GLU A 123 3.78 -1.12 3.58
C GLU A 123 4.87 -2.18 3.33
N GLU A 124 4.98 -2.63 2.08
CA GLU A 124 5.99 -3.57 1.60
C GLU A 124 6.66 -2.95 0.37
N ASN A 125 7.95 -2.63 0.45
CA ASN A 125 8.73 -2.01 -0.63
C ASN A 125 9.70 -3.02 -1.23
N ASN A 126 9.19 -3.84 -2.16
CA ASN A 126 9.95 -4.94 -2.78
C ASN A 126 10.87 -4.49 -3.91
N ILE A 127 10.55 -3.36 -4.54
CA ILE A 127 11.31 -2.83 -5.67
C ILE A 127 11.58 -1.33 -5.51
N GLU A 128 12.66 -0.88 -6.15
CA GLU A 128 12.90 0.54 -6.37
C GLU A 128 12.06 0.99 -7.57
N LEU A 129 11.18 1.97 -7.36
CA LEU A 129 10.38 2.55 -8.43
C LEU A 129 11.23 3.50 -9.26
N ILE A 130 11.00 3.51 -10.57
CA ILE A 130 11.67 4.47 -11.45
C ILE A 130 11.21 5.90 -11.13
N ASP A 131 12.14 6.84 -11.18
CA ASP A 131 11.89 8.26 -10.90
C ASP A 131 11.28 8.93 -12.14
N LYS A 132 9.97 8.78 -12.32
CA LYS A 132 9.16 9.41 -13.38
C LYS A 132 7.78 9.79 -12.84
N ASP A 133 7.13 10.74 -13.52
CA ASP A 133 5.74 11.13 -13.24
C ASP A 133 4.86 9.88 -13.17
N ASP A 134 4.33 9.59 -11.98
CA ASP A 134 3.47 8.44 -11.74
C ASP A 134 2.29 8.50 -12.72
N TYR A 135 2.13 7.48 -13.57
CA TYR A 135 0.90 7.31 -14.32
C TYR A 135 -0.17 6.72 -13.38
N ASN A 136 -0.60 7.56 -12.45
CA ASN A 136 -1.57 7.23 -11.42
C ASN A 136 -2.97 7.11 -12.04
N MET A 137 -3.35 5.86 -12.31
CA MET A 137 -4.68 5.29 -12.66
C MET A 137 -5.58 6.09 -13.65
N ARG A 138 -5.89 5.46 -14.79
CA ARG A 138 -7.16 5.67 -15.51
C ARG A 138 -8.29 4.86 -14.88
#